data_AF-A0A522RJM2-F1
#
_entry.id   AF-A0A522RJM2-F1
#
_cell.length_a   1.000
_cell.length_b   1.000
_cell.length_c   1.000
_cell.angle_alpha   90.00
_cell.angle_beta   90.00
_cell.angle_gamma   90.00
#
_symmetry.space_group_name_H-M   'P 1'
#
loop_
_entity.id
_entity.type
_entity.pdbx_description
1 polymer ?
#
loop_
_entity_poly.entity_id
_entity_poly.type
_entity_poly.pdbx_seq_one_letter_code
_entity_poly.pdbx_strand_id
1 'polypeptide(L)'
;MRIKSSTDANHLFCAIPVLSLHKKLLIQFLKSYTMQLYIRKTGPLSDIQEEFSRYFPYLKIEFYRLPHTEKKLSPKNEKLDRYTPVSRVVKWENDKVIEFNEKMTVSQFEAMMDYEAGLFVQIARQSGRVWIETSYTDNWTLEEQNEQGKIMSSIHEASSEKQGDWEDWDNQ
;
A
#
# COMPACT_ATOMS: atom_id res chain seq x y z
N MET A 1 47.98 -55.97 7.41
CA MET A 1 46.97 -56.93 7.89
C MET A 1 45.71 -56.13 8.22
N ARG A 2 44.60 -56.41 7.53
CA ARG A 2 43.34 -55.65 7.58
C ARG A 2 42.41 -56.35 8.57
N ILE A 3 41.83 -55.64 9.52
CA ILE A 3 40.68 -56.13 10.30
C ILE A 3 39.60 -55.04 10.28
N LYS A 4 38.40 -55.42 9.86
CA LYS A 4 37.21 -54.57 9.72
C LYS A 4 36.28 -54.72 10.94
N SER A 5 35.57 -53.62 11.20
CA SER A 5 34.14 -53.45 11.57
C SER A 5 33.52 -54.12 12.80
N SER A 6 32.76 -53.32 13.56
CA SER A 6 31.39 -53.53 14.08
C SER A 6 31.24 -52.55 15.26
N THR A 7 30.19 -51.76 15.47
CA THR A 7 28.77 -52.07 15.35
C THR A 7 27.96 -50.77 15.29
N ASP A 8 26.92 -50.77 14.45
CA ASP A 8 25.82 -49.81 14.42
C ASP A 8 25.10 -49.68 15.76
N ALA A 9 24.67 -48.46 16.09
CA ALA A 9 23.52 -48.22 16.95
C ALA A 9 22.69 -47.07 16.36
N ASN A 10 21.98 -47.37 15.27
CA ASN A 10 20.84 -46.59 14.81
C ASN A 10 19.67 -46.84 15.76
N HIS A 11 19.41 -45.91 16.66
CA HIS A 11 18.13 -45.79 17.35
C HIS A 11 17.53 -44.40 17.09
N LEU A 12 16.56 -44.41 16.18
CA LEU A 12 15.38 -43.56 16.09
C LEU A 12 15.23 -42.48 17.17
N PHE A 13 15.30 -41.21 16.77
CA PHE A 13 14.37 -40.21 17.30
C PHE A 13 13.76 -39.41 16.14
N CYS A 14 12.45 -39.59 16.04
CA CYS A 14 11.51 -39.00 15.10
C CYS A 14 11.56 -37.46 15.17
N ALA A 15 12.05 -36.80 14.12
CA ALA A 15 11.84 -35.38 13.92
C ALA A 15 10.39 -35.16 13.45
N ILE A 16 9.49 -34.93 14.39
CA ILE A 16 8.11 -34.52 14.11
C ILE A 16 8.15 -33.20 13.32
N PRO A 17 7.43 -33.06 12.19
CA PRO A 17 7.50 -31.90 11.32
C PRO A 17 6.69 -30.72 11.86
N VAL A 18 6.99 -30.25 13.08
CA VAL A 18 6.30 -29.11 13.71
C VAL A 18 6.56 -27.80 12.95
N LEU A 19 7.72 -27.67 12.30
CA LEU A 19 8.07 -26.51 11.47
C LEU A 19 7.25 -26.39 10.18
N SER A 20 6.74 -27.50 9.65
CA SER A 20 5.98 -27.53 8.38
C SER A 20 4.54 -27.07 8.57
N LEU A 21 3.92 -27.44 9.70
CA LEU A 21 2.53 -27.07 9.99
C LEU A 21 2.39 -25.59 10.37
N HIS A 22 3.33 -25.04 11.15
CA HIS A 22 3.33 -23.61 11.50
C HIS A 22 3.54 -22.71 10.27
N LYS A 23 4.41 -23.08 9.32
CA LYS A 23 4.56 -22.33 8.07
C LYS A 23 3.28 -22.34 7.23
N LYS A 24 2.59 -23.49 7.12
CA LYS A 24 1.31 -23.58 6.39
C LYS A 24 0.20 -22.79 7.08
N LEU A 25 0.10 -22.87 8.40
CA LEU A 25 -0.89 -22.10 9.17
C LEU A 25 -0.62 -20.61 9.11
N LEU A 26 0.65 -20.18 9.19
CA LEU A 26 1.06 -18.78 9.00
C LEU A 26 0.79 -18.31 7.57
N ILE A 27 1.10 -19.09 6.53
CA ILE A 27 0.78 -18.72 5.14
C ILE A 27 -0.74 -18.63 4.94
N GLN A 28 -1.52 -19.52 5.54
CA GLN A 28 -2.98 -19.50 5.48
C GLN A 28 -3.57 -18.28 6.22
N PHE A 29 -3.00 -17.95 7.38
CA PHE A 29 -3.39 -16.78 8.18
C PHE A 29 -2.95 -15.47 7.53
N LEU A 30 -1.78 -15.44 6.88
CA LEU A 30 -1.32 -14.28 6.11
C LEU A 30 -2.19 -14.04 4.87
N LYS A 31 -2.68 -15.10 4.22
CA LYS A 31 -3.64 -15.00 3.11
C LYS A 31 -5.00 -14.41 3.51
N SER A 32 -5.37 -14.41 4.79
CA SER A 32 -6.64 -13.81 5.24
C SER A 32 -6.57 -12.31 5.55
N TYR A 33 -5.40 -11.68 5.40
CA TYR A 33 -5.19 -10.25 5.67
C TYR A 33 -4.59 -9.48 4.48
N THR A 34 -4.56 -10.08 3.29
CA THR A 34 -4.06 -9.40 2.09
C THR A 34 -5.21 -8.82 1.27
N MET A 35 -4.99 -7.60 0.81
CA MET A 35 -5.78 -6.92 -0.20
C MET A 35 -5.17 -7.18 -1.56
N GLN A 36 -5.97 -7.00 -2.61
CA GLN A 36 -5.55 -7.20 -3.99
C GLN A 36 -5.86 -5.95 -4.81
N LEU A 37 -4.92 -5.57 -5.70
CA LEU A 37 -5.14 -4.58 -6.75
C LEU A 37 -5.11 -5.27 -8.11
N TYR A 38 -6.20 -5.16 -8.87
CA TYR A 38 -6.30 -5.68 -10.23
C TYR A 38 -5.88 -4.61 -11.25
N ILE A 39 -4.66 -4.75 -11.79
CA ILE A 39 -4.09 -3.82 -12.74
C ILE A 39 -4.33 -4.31 -14.16
N ARG A 40 -5.36 -3.75 -14.81
CA ARG A 40 -5.66 -4.01 -16.23
C ARG A 40 -4.70 -3.25 -17.15
N LYS A 41 -4.03 -3.95 -18.07
CA LYS A 41 -3.11 -3.36 -19.05
C LYS A 41 -3.78 -2.28 -19.89
N THR A 42 -5.00 -2.53 -20.33
CA THR A 42 -5.76 -1.63 -21.21
C THR A 42 -6.63 -0.63 -20.45
N GLY A 43 -6.73 -0.78 -19.13
CA GLY A 43 -7.51 0.12 -18.27
C GLY A 43 -6.81 1.45 -18.01
N PRO A 44 -7.56 2.50 -17.65
CA PRO A 44 -7.00 3.75 -17.16
C PRO A 44 -6.37 3.59 -15.77
N LEU A 45 -5.40 4.44 -15.45
CA LEU A 45 -4.81 4.52 -14.11
C LEU A 45 -5.86 4.75 -13.01
N SER A 46 -6.97 5.42 -13.33
CA SER A 46 -8.08 5.65 -12.41
C SER A 46 -8.68 4.37 -11.83
N ASP A 47 -8.65 3.26 -12.56
CA ASP A 47 -9.16 1.98 -12.05
C ASP A 47 -8.39 1.55 -10.79
N ILE A 48 -7.06 1.69 -10.84
CA ILE A 48 -6.15 1.35 -9.72
C ILE A 48 -6.39 2.31 -8.54
N GLN A 49 -6.57 3.60 -8.83
CA GLN A 49 -6.85 4.61 -7.81
C GLN A 49 -8.16 4.30 -7.06
N GLU A 50 -9.22 4.02 -7.82
CA GLU A 50 -10.55 3.75 -7.28
C GLU A 50 -10.57 2.45 -6.46
N GLU A 51 -9.87 1.42 -6.92
CA GLU A 51 -9.75 0.17 -6.18
C GLU A 51 -8.96 0.35 -4.87
N PHE A 52 -7.83 1.04 -4.91
CA PHE A 52 -7.04 1.35 -3.71
C PHE A 52 -7.85 2.18 -2.70
N SER A 53 -8.56 3.22 -3.15
CA SER A 53 -9.36 4.07 -2.26
C SER A 53 -10.59 3.37 -1.67
N ARG A 54 -11.02 2.20 -2.19
CA ARG A 54 -12.02 1.38 -1.51
C ARG A 54 -11.48 0.76 -0.23
N TYR A 55 -10.19 0.43 -0.19
CA TYR A 55 -9.51 -0.06 1.00
C TYR A 55 -9.13 1.09 1.95
N PHE A 56 -8.70 2.23 1.39
CA PHE A 56 -8.28 3.40 2.18
C PHE A 56 -8.98 4.68 1.70
N PRO A 57 -10.18 4.99 2.20
CA PRO A 57 -10.98 6.12 1.72
C PRO A 57 -10.32 7.49 1.87
N TYR A 58 -9.34 7.62 2.78
CA TYR A 58 -8.64 8.87 3.05
C TYR A 58 -7.24 8.92 2.43
N LEU A 59 -6.89 7.91 1.60
CA LEU A 59 -5.67 7.86 0.82
C LEU A 59 -5.99 7.74 -0.68
N LYS A 60 -5.07 8.24 -1.49
CA LYS A 60 -5.12 8.06 -2.95
C LYS A 60 -3.72 7.83 -3.50
N ILE A 61 -3.66 7.17 -4.66
CA ILE A 61 -2.45 6.99 -5.44
C ILE A 61 -2.33 8.11 -6.47
N GLU A 62 -1.15 8.71 -6.59
CA GLU A 62 -0.77 9.57 -7.71
C GLU A 62 0.34 8.89 -8.53
N PHE A 63 0.24 8.96 -9.86
CA PHE A 63 1.18 8.28 -10.77
C PHE A 63 2.14 9.28 -11.43
N TYR A 64 3.38 8.86 -11.65
CA TYR A 64 4.44 9.67 -12.22
C TYR A 64 5.18 8.95 -13.35
N ARG A 65 5.77 9.73 -14.27
CA ARG A 65 6.59 9.19 -15.38
C ARG A 65 7.96 8.67 -14.95
N LEU A 66 8.53 9.26 -13.90
CA LEU A 66 9.88 8.98 -13.42
C LEU A 66 9.82 8.53 -11.95
N PRO A 67 10.77 7.70 -11.51
CA PRO A 67 10.87 7.34 -10.11
C PRO A 67 11.19 8.60 -9.30
N HIS A 68 10.60 8.72 -8.13
CA HIS A 68 11.01 9.72 -7.16
C HIS A 68 12.26 9.23 -6.42
N THR A 69 13.12 10.15 -5.98
CA THR A 69 14.19 9.81 -5.04
C THR A 69 13.61 9.87 -3.62
N GLU A 70 14.02 8.96 -2.74
CA GLU A 70 13.57 8.96 -1.33
C GLU A 70 13.58 10.38 -0.73
N LYS A 71 12.49 10.75 -0.06
CA LYS A 71 12.32 12.05 0.63
C LYS A 71 12.34 13.30 -0.28
N LYS A 72 12.08 13.15 -1.57
CA LYS A 72 11.89 14.28 -2.50
C LYS A 72 10.51 14.23 -3.14
N LEU A 73 9.90 15.41 -3.31
CA LEU A 73 8.68 15.58 -4.10
C LEU A 73 8.97 15.21 -5.55
N SER A 74 8.04 14.49 -6.19
CA SER A 74 8.09 14.32 -7.64
C SER A 74 7.90 15.69 -8.31
N PRO A 75 8.60 15.97 -9.42
CA PRO A 75 8.32 17.18 -10.19
C PRO A 75 6.85 17.16 -10.63
N LYS A 76 6.06 18.19 -10.25
CA LYS A 76 4.62 18.25 -10.57
C LYS A 76 4.31 18.09 -12.06
N ASN A 77 5.25 18.43 -12.93
CA ASN A 77 5.16 18.29 -14.39
C ASN A 77 5.28 16.83 -14.89
N GLU A 78 5.63 15.88 -14.02
CA GLU A 78 5.74 14.45 -14.36
C GLU A 78 4.52 13.63 -13.93
N LYS A 79 3.55 14.26 -13.27
CA LYS A 79 2.30 13.61 -12.87
C LYS A 79 1.51 13.17 -14.10
N LEU A 80 1.02 11.94 -14.06
CA LEU A 80 0.23 11.32 -15.12
C LEU A 80 -1.26 11.61 -14.92
N ASP A 81 -1.97 11.80 -16.04
CA ASP A 81 -3.41 11.98 -16.04
C ASP A 81 -4.13 10.67 -15.68
N ARG A 82 -5.22 10.74 -14.90
CA ARG A 82 -5.95 9.56 -14.41
C ARG A 82 -6.52 8.69 -15.54
N TYR A 83 -6.81 9.26 -16.70
CA TYR A 83 -7.33 8.55 -17.87
C TYR A 83 -6.23 7.97 -18.75
N THR A 84 -4.95 8.17 -18.38
CA THR A 84 -3.82 7.53 -19.08
C THR A 84 -3.98 6.01 -19.00
N PRO A 85 -3.96 5.29 -20.14
CA PRO A 85 -3.98 3.83 -20.11
C PRO A 85 -2.68 3.29 -19.49
N VAL A 86 -2.80 2.26 -18.65
CA VAL A 86 -1.64 1.56 -18.04
C VAL A 86 -0.66 1.11 -19.12
N SER A 87 -1.17 0.72 -20.29
CA SER A 87 -0.36 0.28 -21.43
C SER A 87 0.66 1.30 -21.93
N ARG A 88 0.46 2.60 -21.68
CA ARG A 88 1.39 3.66 -22.09
C ARG A 88 2.57 3.84 -21.14
N VAL A 89 2.48 3.31 -19.93
CA VAL A 89 3.47 3.57 -18.86
C VAL A 89 4.28 2.34 -18.48
N VAL A 90 3.76 1.13 -18.73
CA VAL A 90 4.42 -0.13 -18.41
C VAL A 90 4.81 -0.94 -19.65
N LYS A 91 5.82 -1.82 -19.51
CA LYS A 91 6.34 -2.67 -20.61
C LYS A 91 5.82 -4.11 -20.62
N TRP A 92 5.12 -4.55 -19.58
CA TRP A 92 4.58 -5.91 -19.52
C TRP A 92 3.30 -6.05 -20.37
N GLU A 93 3.00 -7.28 -20.79
CA GLU A 93 1.96 -7.59 -21.78
C GLU A 93 0.62 -8.03 -21.17
N ASN A 94 0.63 -8.62 -19.98
CA ASN A 94 -0.56 -9.21 -19.35
C ASN A 94 -0.97 -8.45 -18.09
N ASP A 95 -2.27 -8.42 -17.80
CA ASP A 95 -2.83 -7.90 -16.54
C ASP A 95 -2.11 -8.48 -15.32
N LYS A 96 -2.02 -7.67 -14.25
CA LYS A 96 -1.35 -8.04 -13.00
C LYS A 96 -2.31 -7.96 -11.82
N VAL A 97 -2.07 -8.83 -10.83
CA VAL A 97 -2.67 -8.73 -9.51
C VAL A 97 -1.54 -8.48 -8.53
N ILE A 98 -1.63 -7.39 -7.77
CA ILE A 98 -0.66 -7.04 -6.73
C ILE A 98 -1.32 -7.30 -5.38
N GLU A 99 -0.66 -8.10 -4.53
CA GLU A 99 -1.13 -8.37 -3.18
C GLU A 99 -0.39 -7.47 -2.19
N PHE A 100 -1.11 -6.84 -1.27
CA PHE A 100 -0.53 -5.96 -0.27
C PHE A 100 -1.35 -6.03 1.03
N ASN A 101 -0.85 -5.42 2.11
CA ASN A 101 -1.58 -5.39 3.38
C ASN A 101 -1.50 -3.99 4.03
N GLU A 102 -2.41 -3.72 4.97
CA GLU A 102 -2.55 -2.41 5.61
C GLU A 102 -1.36 -2.03 6.51
N LYS A 103 -0.59 -3.03 6.98
CA LYS A 103 0.59 -2.86 7.84
C LYS A 103 1.86 -2.57 7.04
N MET A 104 1.80 -2.61 5.70
CA MET A 104 2.90 -2.12 4.87
C MET A 104 3.05 -0.62 5.06
N THR A 105 4.29 -0.14 5.15
CA THR A 105 4.57 1.30 5.11
C THR A 105 4.25 1.86 3.73
N VAL A 106 4.00 3.16 3.65
CA VAL A 106 3.84 3.87 2.37
C VAL A 106 5.06 3.61 1.48
N SER A 107 6.28 3.74 2.02
CA SER A 107 7.52 3.47 1.27
C SER A 107 7.60 2.03 0.75
N GLN A 108 7.17 1.04 1.54
CA GLN A 108 7.12 -0.36 1.11
C GLN A 108 6.12 -0.57 -0.02
N PHE A 109 4.93 0.05 0.07
CA PHE A 109 3.93 -0.03 -0.98
C PHE A 109 4.40 0.64 -2.28
N GLU A 110 4.98 1.84 -2.19
CA GLU A 110 5.53 2.58 -3.35
C GLU A 110 6.65 1.79 -4.03
N ALA A 111 7.58 1.23 -3.26
CA ALA A 111 8.66 0.39 -3.77
C ALA A 111 8.13 -0.91 -4.40
N MET A 112 7.11 -1.53 -3.81
CA MET A 112 6.47 -2.73 -4.37
C MET A 112 5.79 -2.43 -5.71
N MET A 113 5.08 -1.31 -5.83
CA MET A 113 4.43 -0.91 -7.09
C MET A 113 5.45 -0.63 -8.20
N ASP A 114 6.58 -0.02 -7.87
CA ASP A 114 7.69 0.12 -8.81
C ASP A 114 8.24 -1.26 -9.21
N TYR A 115 8.65 -2.07 -8.24
CA TYR A 115 9.31 -3.34 -8.49
C TYR A 115 8.42 -4.37 -9.24
N GLU A 116 7.16 -4.53 -8.82
CA GLU A 116 6.28 -5.58 -9.34
C GLU A 116 5.47 -5.13 -10.56
N ALA A 117 5.05 -3.86 -10.60
CA ALA A 117 4.21 -3.32 -11.67
C ALA A 117 4.93 -2.33 -12.60
N GLY A 118 6.14 -1.86 -12.27
CA GLY A 118 6.83 -0.83 -13.04
C GLY A 118 6.08 0.50 -13.03
N LEU A 119 5.34 0.78 -11.95
CA LEU A 119 4.52 1.98 -11.78
C LEU A 119 5.11 2.85 -10.67
N PHE A 120 5.57 4.05 -11.04
CA PHE A 120 6.00 5.03 -10.06
C PHE A 120 4.79 5.72 -9.45
N VAL A 121 4.55 5.43 -8.18
CA VAL A 121 3.42 5.93 -7.43
C VAL A 121 3.88 6.79 -6.26
N GLN A 122 3.01 7.71 -5.84
CA GLN A 122 3.09 8.32 -4.52
C GLN A 122 1.74 8.25 -3.83
N ILE A 123 1.76 8.05 -2.52
CA ILE A 123 0.57 8.14 -1.70
C ILE A 123 0.33 9.59 -1.27
N ALA A 124 -0.92 10.01 -1.42
CA ALA A 124 -1.40 11.27 -0.87
C ALA A 124 -2.51 11.01 0.14
N ARG A 125 -2.46 11.72 1.27
CA ARG A 125 -3.43 11.64 2.36
C ARG A 125 -4.36 12.84 2.35
N GLN A 126 -5.63 12.62 2.68
CA GLN A 126 -6.58 13.70 2.88
C GLN A 126 -6.30 14.45 4.20
N SER A 127 -6.34 15.78 4.15
CA SER A 127 -6.24 16.67 5.30
C SER A 127 -7.28 17.77 5.16
N GLY A 128 -8.48 17.54 5.72
CA GLY A 128 -9.64 18.38 5.47
C GLY A 128 -10.06 18.33 3.99
N ARG A 129 -10.01 19.47 3.30
CA ARG A 129 -10.38 19.59 1.88
C ARG A 129 -9.20 19.42 0.90
N VAL A 130 -7.98 19.27 1.40
CA VAL A 130 -6.77 19.16 0.57
C VAL A 130 -6.15 17.77 0.65
N TRP A 131 -5.46 17.38 -0.42
CA TRP A 131 -4.66 16.16 -0.47
C TRP A 131 -3.19 16.55 -0.34
N ILE A 132 -2.48 15.93 0.60
CA ILE A 132 -1.06 16.20 0.86
C ILE A 132 -0.22 14.95 0.60
N GLU A 133 0.95 15.12 0.00
CA GLU A 133 1.90 14.02 -0.19
C GLU A 133 2.45 13.54 1.15
N THR A 134 2.66 12.23 1.28
CA THR A 134 3.09 11.61 2.55
C THR A 134 4.60 11.43 2.66
N SER A 135 5.41 12.11 1.83
CA SER A 135 6.88 11.92 1.72
C SER A 135 7.68 12.16 3.01
N TYR A 136 7.17 12.96 3.95
CA TYR A 136 7.80 13.16 5.27
C TYR A 136 7.38 12.12 6.33
N THR A 137 6.40 11.28 5.99
CA THR A 137 5.75 10.28 6.85
C THR A 137 5.61 8.93 6.12
N ASP A 138 6.53 8.66 5.18
CA ASP A 138 6.56 7.46 4.35
C ASP A 138 6.81 6.17 5.15
N ASN A 139 7.36 6.33 6.36
CA ASN A 139 7.59 5.25 7.32
C ASN A 139 6.32 4.80 8.07
N TRP A 140 5.20 5.53 7.93
CA TRP A 140 3.92 5.11 8.51
C TRP A 140 3.26 4.06 7.62
N THR A 141 2.51 3.17 8.26
CA THR A 141 1.69 2.17 7.57
C THR A 141 0.54 2.83 6.81
N LEU A 142 0.04 2.13 5.79
CA LEU A 142 -1.15 2.56 5.05
C LEU A 142 -2.35 2.73 5.98
N GLU A 143 -2.51 1.84 6.97
CA GLU A 143 -3.54 1.96 8.01
C GLU A 143 -3.38 3.24 8.84
N GLU A 144 -2.19 3.48 9.41
CA GLU A 144 -1.93 4.66 10.24
C GLU A 144 -2.17 5.96 9.47
N GLN A 145 -1.73 6.02 8.21
CA GLN A 145 -1.98 7.18 7.35
C GLN A 145 -3.46 7.37 7.05
N ASN A 146 -4.19 6.29 6.77
CA ASN A 146 -5.62 6.38 6.50
C ASN A 146 -6.40 6.85 7.74
N GLU A 147 -6.06 6.35 8.92
CA GLU A 147 -6.68 6.80 10.18
C GLU A 147 -6.38 8.28 10.46
N GLN A 148 -5.14 8.72 10.23
CA GLN A 148 -4.81 10.14 10.36
C GLN A 148 -5.60 11.00 9.37
N GLY A 149 -5.83 10.52 8.15
CA GLY A 149 -6.65 11.21 7.14
C GLY A 149 -8.11 11.34 7.58
N LYS A 150 -8.66 10.29 8.19
CA LYS A 150 -10.00 10.27 8.79
C LYS A 150 -10.14 11.31 9.90
N ILE A 151 -9.19 11.35 10.84
CA ILE A 151 -9.20 12.30 11.97
C ILE A 151 -9.13 13.75 11.45
N MET A 152 -8.25 14.04 10.49
CA MET A 152 -8.14 15.39 9.93
C MET A 152 -9.41 15.83 9.19
N SER A 153 -10.12 14.89 8.56
CA SER A 153 -11.37 15.16 7.84
C SER A 153 -12.52 15.46 8.81
N SER A 154 -12.65 14.70 9.89
CA SER A 154 -13.71 14.92 10.89
C SER A 154 -13.53 16.23 11.68
N ILE A 155 -12.29 16.62 12.00
CA ILE A 155 -12.00 17.90 12.66
C ILE A 155 -12.45 19.08 11.78
N HIS A 156 -12.19 19.00 10.47
CA HIS A 156 -12.59 20.04 9.54
C HIS A 156 -14.12 20.19 9.49
N GLU A 157 -14.86 19.08 9.41
CA GLU A 157 -16.33 19.08 9.42
C GLU A 157 -16.88 19.76 10.69
N ALA A 158 -16.40 19.34 11.87
CA ALA A 158 -16.81 19.92 13.15
C ALA A 158 -16.49 21.42 13.30
N SER A 159 -15.38 21.89 12.72
CA SER A 159 -15.04 23.32 12.69
C SER A 159 -15.94 24.14 11.76
N SER A 160 -16.38 23.55 10.64
CA SER A 160 -17.24 24.25 9.68
C SER A 160 -18.67 24.43 10.18
N GLU A 161 -19.17 23.53 11.03
CA GLU A 161 -20.48 23.66 11.68
C GLU A 161 -20.48 24.78 12.73
N LYS A 162 -19.43 24.88 13.56
CA LYS A 162 -19.35 25.90 14.62
C LYS A 162 -19.19 27.33 14.09
N GLN A 163 -18.70 27.51 12.87
CA GLN A 163 -18.54 28.84 12.28
C GLN A 163 -19.85 29.43 11.75
N GLY A 164 -20.88 28.59 11.53
CA GLY A 164 -22.22 29.06 11.12
C GLY A 164 -23.07 29.67 12.23
N ASP A 165 -22.71 29.48 13.50
CA ASP A 165 -23.52 29.90 14.66
C ASP A 165 -23.17 31.31 15.21
N TRP A 166 -22.06 31.92 14.78
CA TRP A 166 -21.60 33.22 15.33
C TRP A 166 -21.95 34.45 14.46
N GLU A 167 -22.50 34.28 13.26
CA GLU A 167 -22.84 35.38 12.34
C GLU A 167 -24.25 35.98 12.54
N ASP A 168 -24.86 35.84 13.72
CA ASP A 168 -26.24 36.31 14.00
C ASP A 168 -26.36 37.31 15.16
N TRP A 169 -25.25 37.86 15.68
CA TRP A 169 -25.27 38.79 16.84
C TRP A 169 -25.07 40.28 16.52
N ASP A 170 -24.84 40.66 15.27
CA ASP A 170 -24.60 42.07 14.86
C ASP A 170 -25.81 42.78 14.22
N ASN A 171 -27.02 42.21 14.34
CA ASN A 171 -28.27 42.85 13.90
C ASN A 171 -29.21 43.07 15.10
N GLN A 172 -28.93 44.07 15.93
CA GLN A 172 -29.92 44.66 16.84
C GLN A 172 -29.73 46.17 17.00
#